data_AF-A0A444R0V5-F1
#
_entry.id   AF-A0A444R0V5-F1
#
_cell.length_a   1.000
_cell.length_b   1.000
_cell.length_c   1.000
_cell.angle_alpha   90.00
_cell.angle_beta   90.00
_cell.angle_gamma   90.00
#
_symmetry.space_group_name_H-M   'P 1'
#
loop_
_entity.id
_entity.type
_entity.pdbx_description
1 polymer ?
#
loop_
_entity_poly.entity_id
_entity_poly.type
_entity_poly.pdbx_seq_one_letter_code
_entity_poly.pdbx_strand_id
1 'polypeptide(L)'
;PGQQLNASIIAQTRLKNPEEFGKVTLRVNSDGSVVRLKDVARVELGGENYNVIARINGKPAAGLGIKLATGANALDTAKAIKAKLAELQPFFPQGMKVLYPYDTTPFVQLSIQEVVKTLFEAIMLVFLVMYLFLQNMRATLIPTIAVPVVLLGTFAILAAFGYSINTLTMFGMVLAIGLLVDDAIVVVENVERVMMEDKLPPREATEKSMSQIQGALVGIAMV
;
A
#
# COMPACT_ATOMS: atom_id res chain seq x y z
N PRO A 1 -54.14 33.18 26.92
CA PRO A 1 -53.62 31.82 26.69
C PRO A 1 -54.42 31.12 25.56
N GLY A 2 -53.95 31.20 24.31
CA GLY A 2 -54.76 30.81 23.15
C GLY A 2 -54.12 31.03 21.78
N GLN A 3 -52.79 31.11 21.70
CA GLN A 3 -52.10 31.19 20.40
C GLN A 3 -52.10 29.79 19.76
N GLN A 4 -52.88 29.60 18.69
CA GLN A 4 -52.97 28.32 17.96
C GLN A 4 -52.04 28.24 16.75
N LEU A 5 -51.50 29.36 16.27
CA LEU A 5 -50.64 29.43 15.10
C LEU A 5 -49.22 29.82 15.48
N ASN A 6 -48.27 28.95 15.13
CA ASN A 6 -46.84 29.20 15.18
C ASN A 6 -46.25 28.90 13.80
N ALA A 7 -45.61 29.88 13.17
CA ALA A 7 -45.04 29.74 11.84
C ALA A 7 -43.70 30.47 11.76
N SER A 8 -42.74 29.85 11.09
CA SER A 8 -41.42 30.45 10.88
C SER A 8 -41.49 31.45 9.73
N ILE A 9 -41.15 32.72 9.99
CA ILE A 9 -41.06 33.75 8.95
C ILE A 9 -39.70 33.63 8.28
N ILE A 10 -39.69 33.22 7.02
CA ILE A 10 -38.46 33.11 6.22
C ILE A 10 -38.33 34.38 5.38
N ALA A 11 -37.44 35.28 5.80
CA ALA A 11 -37.02 36.42 4.98
C ALA A 11 -35.88 36.00 4.04
N GLN A 12 -35.86 36.58 2.83
CA GLN A 12 -34.83 36.28 1.83
C GLN A 12 -33.45 36.69 2.35
N THR A 13 -32.56 35.73 2.50
CA THR A 13 -31.31 35.90 3.27
C THR A 13 -30.07 36.14 2.40
N ARG A 14 -29.97 35.50 1.23
CA ARG A 14 -28.80 35.63 0.34
C ARG A 14 -29.20 35.63 -1.13
N LEU A 15 -28.48 36.42 -1.91
CA LEU A 15 -28.56 36.44 -3.37
C LEU A 15 -27.87 35.19 -3.92
N LYS A 16 -28.42 34.62 -4.99
CA LYS A 16 -27.94 33.35 -5.58
C LYS A 16 -27.46 33.52 -7.02
N ASN A 17 -28.09 34.41 -7.77
CA ASN A 17 -27.86 34.52 -9.21
C ASN A 17 -27.17 35.84 -9.56
N PRO A 18 -26.31 35.88 -10.60
CA PRO A 18 -25.64 37.11 -11.05
C PRO A 18 -26.60 38.27 -11.29
N GLU A 19 -27.82 38.01 -11.77
CA GLU A 19 -28.84 39.02 -12.02
C GLU A 19 -29.35 39.68 -10.74
N GLU A 20 -29.39 38.95 -9.63
CA GLU A 20 -29.77 39.47 -8.32
C GLU A 20 -28.68 40.39 -7.77
N PHE A 21 -27.41 39.99 -7.91
CA PHE A 21 -26.26 40.84 -7.58
C PHE A 21 -26.23 42.11 -8.44
N GLY A 22 -26.54 42.01 -9.73
CA GLY A 22 -26.63 43.17 -10.61
C GLY A 22 -27.71 44.19 -10.22
N LYS A 23 -28.76 43.76 -9.48
CA LYS A 23 -29.84 44.63 -9.00
C LYS A 23 -29.52 45.34 -7.68
N VAL A 24 -28.39 45.05 -7.04
CA VAL A 24 -27.96 45.69 -5.80
C VAL A 24 -27.86 47.21 -6.02
N THR A 25 -28.56 47.96 -5.18
CA THR A 25 -28.58 49.43 -5.24
C THR A 25 -27.32 49.99 -4.60
N LEU A 26 -26.57 50.79 -5.35
CA LEU A 26 -25.35 51.44 -4.86
C LEU A 26 -25.65 52.86 -4.35
N ARG A 27 -26.45 53.62 -5.11
CA ARG A 27 -26.78 55.00 -4.80
C ARG A 27 -28.11 55.40 -5.42
N VAL A 28 -28.86 56.25 -4.72
CA VAL A 28 -29.98 57.02 -5.28
C VAL A 28 -29.49 58.45 -5.48
N ASN A 29 -29.62 58.97 -6.69
CA ASN A 29 -29.23 60.33 -7.05
C ASN A 29 -30.31 61.33 -6.62
N SER A 30 -29.94 62.62 -6.56
CA SER A 30 -30.83 63.71 -6.13
C SER A 30 -32.04 63.90 -7.05
N ASP A 31 -31.97 63.42 -8.28
CA ASP A 31 -33.04 63.42 -9.29
C ASP A 31 -33.98 62.20 -9.21
N GLY A 32 -33.75 61.29 -8.25
CA GLY A 32 -34.52 60.06 -8.08
C GLY A 32 -34.05 58.89 -8.95
N SER A 33 -33.03 59.07 -9.80
CA SER A 33 -32.42 57.95 -10.54
C SER A 33 -31.63 57.04 -9.60
N VAL A 34 -31.63 55.73 -9.87
CA VAL A 34 -30.99 54.72 -9.02
C VAL A 34 -29.85 54.05 -9.77
N VAL A 35 -28.65 54.15 -9.22
CA VAL A 35 -27.45 53.46 -9.73
C VAL A 35 -27.37 52.07 -9.08
N ARG A 36 -27.30 51.04 -9.92
CA ARG A 36 -27.19 49.63 -9.51
C ARG A 36 -25.81 49.07 -9.85
N LEU A 37 -25.46 47.93 -9.23
CA LEU A 37 -24.15 47.30 -9.45
C LEU A 37 -23.89 46.99 -10.93
N LYS A 38 -24.91 46.54 -11.67
CA LYS A 38 -24.81 46.27 -13.10
C LYS A 38 -24.46 47.50 -13.96
N ASP A 39 -24.71 48.70 -13.46
CA ASP A 39 -24.48 49.95 -14.21
C ASP A 39 -22.99 50.34 -14.17
N VAL A 40 -22.21 49.77 -13.24
CA VAL A 40 -20.79 50.10 -13.02
C VAL A 40 -19.84 48.88 -13.06
N ALA A 41 -20.37 47.66 -13.05
CA ALA A 41 -19.58 46.43 -13.07
C ALA A 41 -20.28 45.30 -13.86
N ARG A 42 -19.48 44.38 -14.41
CA ARG A 42 -19.98 43.12 -14.98
C ARG A 42 -20.00 42.05 -13.88
N VAL A 43 -21.14 41.39 -13.73
CA VAL A 43 -21.32 40.28 -12.77
C VAL A 43 -21.49 39.00 -13.56
N GLU A 44 -20.60 38.03 -13.35
CA GLU A 44 -20.64 36.71 -13.98
C GLU A 44 -20.14 35.63 -13.02
N LEU A 45 -20.52 34.37 -13.28
CA LEU A 45 -19.99 33.24 -12.53
C LEU A 45 -18.61 32.87 -13.09
N GLY A 46 -17.57 33.13 -12.31
CA GLY A 46 -16.19 32.82 -12.65
C GLY A 46 -15.54 31.86 -11.66
N GLY A 47 -14.33 31.41 -12.00
CA GLY A 47 -13.45 30.77 -11.02
C GLY A 47 -12.91 31.81 -10.05
N GLU A 48 -12.70 31.41 -8.80
CA GLU A 48 -12.06 32.28 -7.81
C GLU A 48 -10.58 32.58 -8.16
N ASN A 49 -9.89 31.59 -8.74
CA ASN A 49 -8.48 31.67 -9.05
C ASN A 49 -8.18 31.02 -10.41
N TYR A 50 -7.43 31.73 -11.25
CA TYR A 50 -7.06 31.30 -12.61
C TYR A 50 -5.56 30.96 -12.76
N ASN A 51 -4.80 30.92 -11.65
CA ASN A 51 -3.36 30.69 -11.66
C ASN A 51 -2.99 29.25 -12.06
N VAL A 52 -3.92 28.29 -11.96
CA VAL A 52 -3.68 26.88 -12.27
C VAL A 52 -4.51 26.48 -13.48
N ILE A 53 -3.83 26.15 -14.58
CA ILE A 53 -4.45 25.63 -15.79
C ILE A 53 -4.15 24.13 -15.87
N ALA A 54 -5.16 23.30 -15.60
CA ALA A 54 -5.03 21.85 -15.71
C ALA A 54 -5.37 21.37 -17.13
N ARG A 55 -4.49 20.56 -17.71
CA ARG A 55 -4.69 19.89 -19.00
C ARG A 55 -4.21 18.44 -18.92
N ILE A 56 -4.90 17.55 -19.61
CA ILE A 56 -4.48 16.16 -19.83
C ILE A 56 -4.37 15.95 -21.33
N ASN A 57 -3.18 15.58 -21.82
CA ASN A 57 -2.89 15.36 -23.24
C ASN A 57 -3.37 16.54 -24.13
N GLY A 58 -3.10 17.77 -23.70
CA GLY A 58 -3.48 19.00 -24.41
C GLY A 58 -4.96 19.40 -24.28
N LYS A 59 -5.82 18.56 -23.71
CA LYS A 59 -7.25 18.83 -23.52
C LYS A 59 -7.51 19.50 -22.16
N PRO A 60 -8.43 20.48 -22.05
CA PRO A 60 -8.83 21.06 -20.76
C PRO A 60 -9.30 19.98 -19.79
N ALA A 61 -8.82 20.03 -18.56
CA ALA A 61 -9.17 19.10 -17.50
C ALA A 61 -9.25 19.83 -16.16
N ALA A 62 -9.82 19.16 -15.16
CA ALA A 62 -9.68 19.53 -13.76
C ALA A 62 -8.90 18.42 -13.05
N GLY A 63 -8.15 18.78 -12.02
CA GLY A 63 -7.32 17.83 -11.27
C GLY A 63 -7.38 18.09 -9.78
N LEU A 64 -7.29 17.01 -9.01
CA LEU A 64 -7.14 17.04 -7.57
C LEU A 64 -5.87 16.27 -7.20
N GLY A 65 -4.89 16.97 -6.62
CA GLY A 65 -3.70 16.34 -6.07
C GLY A 65 -3.99 15.80 -4.68
N ILE A 66 -3.81 14.50 -4.48
CA ILE A 66 -4.02 13.87 -3.16
C ILE A 66 -2.65 13.57 -2.56
N LYS A 67 -2.41 14.13 -1.37
CA LYS A 67 -1.22 13.82 -0.57
C LYS A 67 -1.59 12.81 0.51
N LEU A 68 -0.72 11.82 0.67
CA LEU A 68 -0.88 10.82 1.71
C LEU A 68 -0.72 11.48 3.09
N ALA A 69 -1.62 11.15 4.03
CA ALA A 69 -1.49 11.57 5.41
C ALA A 69 -0.30 10.87 6.09
N THR A 70 0.29 11.51 7.10
CA THR A 70 1.39 10.92 7.87
C THR A 70 0.96 9.58 8.48
N GLY A 71 1.75 8.53 8.25
CA GLY A 71 1.47 7.18 8.76
C GLY A 71 0.38 6.40 8.01
N ALA A 72 -0.29 6.99 7.01
CA ALA A 72 -1.26 6.28 6.20
C ALA A 72 -0.59 5.32 5.19
N ASN A 73 -1.29 4.26 4.82
CA ASN A 73 -0.83 3.31 3.81
C ASN A 73 -1.23 3.79 2.39
N ALA A 74 -0.27 3.82 1.47
CA ALA A 74 -0.49 4.30 0.10
C ALA A 74 -1.46 3.40 -0.70
N LEU A 75 -1.34 2.07 -0.58
CA LEU A 75 -2.18 1.10 -1.29
C LEU A 75 -3.62 1.16 -0.79
N ASP A 76 -3.83 1.19 0.53
CA ASP A 76 -5.16 1.27 1.12
C ASP A 76 -5.85 2.60 0.77
N THR A 77 -5.10 3.70 0.84
CA THR A 77 -5.61 5.03 0.50
C THR A 77 -6.01 5.10 -0.97
N ALA A 78 -5.17 4.61 -1.89
CA ALA A 78 -5.49 4.60 -3.32
C ALA A 78 -6.70 3.70 -3.62
N LYS A 79 -6.82 2.55 -2.95
CA LYS A 79 -7.99 1.66 -3.07
C LYS A 79 -9.25 2.36 -2.58
N ALA A 80 -9.20 3.05 -1.45
CA ALA A 80 -10.33 3.80 -0.91
C ALA A 80 -10.75 4.96 -1.84
N ILE A 81 -9.79 5.69 -2.41
CA ILE A 81 -10.05 6.75 -3.39
C ILE A 81 -10.75 6.20 -4.63
N LYS A 82 -10.21 5.12 -5.22
CA LYS A 82 -10.80 4.48 -6.40
C LYS A 82 -12.21 3.95 -6.12
N ALA A 83 -12.42 3.34 -4.96
CA ALA A 83 -13.75 2.88 -4.53
C ALA A 83 -14.73 4.05 -4.39
N LYS A 84 -14.31 5.16 -3.76
CA LYS A 84 -15.18 6.31 -3.57
C LYS A 84 -15.51 7.02 -4.89
N LEU A 85 -14.55 7.11 -5.81
CA LEU A 85 -14.79 7.66 -7.14
C LEU A 85 -15.74 6.79 -7.95
N ALA A 86 -15.66 5.46 -7.83
CA ALA A 86 -16.60 4.55 -8.48
C ALA A 86 -18.04 4.72 -7.93
N GLU A 87 -18.19 4.95 -6.62
CA GLU A 87 -19.49 5.25 -6.00
C GLU A 87 -20.07 6.59 -6.48
N LEU A 88 -19.22 7.59 -6.71
CA LEU A 88 -19.64 8.93 -7.15
C LEU A 88 -19.86 9.03 -8.66
N GLN A 89 -19.26 8.13 -9.44
CA GLN A 89 -19.30 8.14 -10.90
C GLN A 89 -20.71 8.20 -11.51
N PRO A 90 -21.75 7.54 -10.95
CA PRO A 90 -23.13 7.65 -11.46
C PRO A 90 -23.74 9.05 -11.36
N PHE A 91 -23.25 9.89 -10.45
CA PHE A 91 -23.75 11.26 -10.25
C PHE A 91 -23.03 12.29 -11.12
N PHE A 92 -22.06 11.87 -11.93
CA PHE A 92 -21.31 12.78 -12.78
C PHE A 92 -22.16 13.24 -13.99
N PRO A 93 -21.97 14.50 -14.41
CA PRO A 93 -22.60 15.00 -15.62
C PRO A 93 -22.11 14.23 -16.85
N GLN A 94 -22.95 14.21 -17.89
CA GLN A 94 -22.61 13.53 -19.14
C GLN A 94 -21.29 14.06 -19.73
N GLY A 95 -20.44 13.14 -20.19
CA GLY A 95 -19.14 13.46 -20.78
C GLY A 95 -17.99 13.62 -19.80
N MET A 96 -18.24 13.61 -18.48
CA MET A 96 -17.19 13.63 -17.47
C MET A 96 -16.62 12.21 -17.25
N LYS A 97 -15.29 12.06 -17.33
CA LYS A 97 -14.57 10.81 -17.05
C LYS A 97 -13.42 11.08 -16.09
N VAL A 98 -13.22 10.17 -15.14
CA VAL A 98 -12.09 10.19 -14.22
C VAL A 98 -10.90 9.53 -14.89
N LEU A 99 -9.74 10.18 -14.79
CA LEU A 99 -8.46 9.65 -15.22
C LEU A 99 -7.48 9.73 -14.05
N TYR A 100 -6.56 8.79 -13.97
CA TYR A 100 -5.51 8.73 -12.96
C TYR A 100 -4.14 8.98 -13.64
N PRO A 101 -3.81 10.24 -13.99
CA PRO A 101 -2.60 10.53 -14.77
C PRO A 101 -1.31 10.30 -13.99
N TYR A 102 -1.36 10.37 -12.66
CA TYR A 102 -0.22 10.15 -11.78
C TYR A 102 -0.65 9.27 -10.61
N ASP A 103 -0.26 7.99 -10.66
CA ASP A 103 -0.52 7.00 -9.62
C ASP A 103 0.77 6.22 -9.35
N THR A 104 1.30 6.34 -8.13
CA THR A 104 2.54 5.67 -7.72
C THR A 104 2.28 4.26 -7.17
N THR A 105 1.02 3.89 -6.92
CA THR A 105 0.66 2.61 -6.30
C THR A 105 0.94 1.38 -7.17
N PRO A 106 0.79 1.40 -8.51
CA PRO A 106 1.13 0.26 -9.35
C PRO A 106 2.61 -0.13 -9.24
N PHE A 107 3.50 0.86 -9.12
CA PHE A 107 4.94 0.60 -8.96
C PHE A 107 5.24 -0.13 -7.64
N VAL A 108 4.62 0.31 -6.53
CA VAL A 108 4.79 -0.34 -5.22
C VAL A 108 4.23 -1.77 -5.27
N GLN A 109 3.06 -1.96 -5.86
CA GLN A 109 2.44 -3.28 -5.99
C GLN A 109 3.29 -4.23 -6.83
N LEU A 110 3.78 -3.77 -7.99
CA LEU A 110 4.66 -4.54 -8.87
C LEU A 110 5.98 -4.87 -8.18
N SER A 111 6.55 -3.93 -7.43
CA SER A 111 7.79 -4.17 -6.68
C SER A 111 7.62 -5.29 -5.65
N ILE A 112 6.52 -5.29 -4.90
CA ILE A 112 6.25 -6.37 -3.92
C ILE A 112 5.99 -7.71 -4.65
N GLN A 113 5.23 -7.69 -5.75
CA GLN A 113 4.96 -8.90 -6.53
C GLN A 113 6.24 -9.53 -7.10
N GLU A 114 7.15 -8.71 -7.65
CA GLU A 114 8.43 -9.20 -8.15
C GLU A 114 9.29 -9.78 -7.02
N VAL A 115 9.31 -9.16 -5.84
CA VAL A 115 10.08 -9.74 -4.72
C VAL A 115 9.47 -11.04 -4.20
N VAL A 116 8.14 -11.18 -4.19
CA VAL A 116 7.50 -12.46 -3.86
C VAL A 116 7.84 -13.51 -4.91
N LYS A 117 7.86 -13.15 -6.20
CA LYS A 117 8.25 -14.05 -7.28
C LYS A 117 9.71 -14.49 -7.14
N THR A 118 10.64 -13.57 -6.91
CA THR A 118 12.06 -13.91 -6.70
C THR A 118 12.27 -14.74 -5.43
N LEU A 119 11.46 -14.56 -4.39
CA LEU A 119 11.47 -15.42 -3.20
C LEU A 119 11.13 -16.87 -3.56
N PHE A 120 10.09 -17.10 -4.37
CA PHE A 120 9.73 -18.44 -4.84
C PHE A 120 10.81 -19.05 -5.74
N GLU A 121 11.37 -18.27 -6.64
CA GLU A 121 12.49 -18.69 -7.50
C GLU A 121 13.72 -19.07 -6.66
N ALA A 122 14.05 -18.27 -5.64
CA ALA A 122 15.16 -18.55 -4.73
C ALA A 122 14.95 -19.85 -3.94
N ILE A 123 13.75 -20.09 -3.39
CA ILE A 123 13.43 -21.34 -2.69
C ILE A 123 13.58 -22.55 -3.63
N MET A 124 13.10 -22.43 -4.88
CA MET A 124 13.22 -23.49 -5.86
C MET A 124 14.69 -23.75 -6.24
N LEU A 125 15.49 -22.70 -6.42
CA LEU A 125 16.92 -22.83 -6.73
C LEU A 125 17.68 -23.49 -5.59
N VAL A 126 17.43 -23.08 -4.35
CA VAL A 126 18.00 -23.73 -3.15
C VAL A 126 17.63 -25.20 -3.11
N PHE A 127 16.35 -25.54 -3.31
CA PHE A 127 15.90 -26.94 -3.37
C PHE A 127 16.66 -27.76 -4.42
N LEU A 128 16.86 -27.21 -5.62
CA LEU A 128 17.58 -27.90 -6.71
C LEU A 128 19.06 -28.12 -6.38
N VAL A 129 19.73 -27.11 -5.82
CA VAL A 129 21.13 -27.23 -5.38
C VAL A 129 21.24 -28.27 -4.28
N MET A 130 20.35 -28.24 -3.29
CA MET A 130 20.30 -29.22 -2.21
C MET A 130 20.03 -30.63 -2.69
N TYR A 131 19.15 -30.78 -3.68
CA TYR A 131 18.89 -32.08 -4.28
C TYR A 131 20.10 -32.63 -5.04
N LEU A 132 20.87 -31.76 -5.70
CA LEU A 132 22.08 -32.15 -6.42
C LEU A 132 23.15 -32.73 -5.49
N PHE A 133 23.36 -32.11 -4.33
CA PHE A 133 24.36 -32.56 -3.35
C PHE A 133 23.90 -33.81 -2.57
N LEU A 134 22.65 -33.82 -2.09
CA LEU A 134 22.17 -34.90 -1.23
C LEU A 134 21.67 -36.13 -2.01
N GLN A 135 21.26 -35.98 -3.28
CA GLN A 135 20.70 -37.03 -4.15
C GLN A 135 19.56 -37.86 -3.52
N ASN A 136 18.98 -37.39 -2.42
CA ASN A 136 17.97 -38.06 -1.61
C ASN A 136 16.82 -37.09 -1.34
N MET A 137 15.66 -37.37 -1.95
CA MET A 137 14.46 -36.53 -1.83
C MET A 137 14.01 -36.32 -0.38
N ARG A 138 14.20 -37.32 0.50
CA ARG A 138 13.79 -37.21 1.90
C ARG A 138 14.71 -36.27 2.67
N ALA A 139 16.02 -36.33 2.42
CA ALA A 139 17.01 -35.47 3.04
C ALA A 139 16.84 -34.01 2.57
N THR A 140 16.60 -33.79 1.27
CA THR A 140 16.38 -32.45 0.69
C THR A 140 15.11 -31.76 1.20
N LEU A 141 14.06 -32.51 1.54
CA LEU A 141 12.82 -31.94 2.07
C LEU A 141 13.00 -31.30 3.45
N ILE A 142 13.95 -31.77 4.26
CA ILE A 142 14.14 -31.29 5.63
C ILE A 142 14.52 -29.79 5.64
N PRO A 143 15.58 -29.33 4.95
CA PRO A 143 15.89 -27.90 4.86
C PRO A 143 14.81 -27.10 4.14
N THR A 144 14.17 -27.69 3.14
CA THR A 144 13.13 -27.02 2.34
C THR A 144 11.91 -26.64 3.17
N ILE A 145 11.52 -27.46 4.16
CA ILE A 145 10.43 -27.16 5.08
C ILE A 145 10.85 -26.13 6.14
N ALA A 146 12.13 -26.05 6.49
CA ALA A 146 12.63 -25.04 7.44
C ALA A 146 12.44 -23.61 6.91
N VAL A 147 12.62 -23.39 5.60
CA VAL A 147 12.45 -22.08 4.95
C VAL A 147 11.09 -21.42 5.20
N PRO A 148 9.94 -22.01 4.84
CA PRO A 148 8.64 -21.39 5.08
C PRO A 148 8.35 -21.20 6.58
N VAL A 149 8.81 -22.09 7.46
CA VAL A 149 8.58 -21.97 8.90
C VAL A 149 9.30 -20.74 9.47
N VAL A 150 10.57 -20.54 9.13
CA VAL A 150 11.35 -19.40 9.62
C VAL A 150 10.88 -18.08 9.00
N LEU A 151 10.48 -18.09 7.72
CA LEU A 151 9.89 -16.91 7.09
C LEU A 151 8.57 -16.51 7.78
N LEU A 152 7.68 -17.46 8.06
CA LEU A 152 6.44 -17.19 8.80
C LEU A 152 6.72 -16.70 10.23
N GLY A 153 7.71 -17.27 10.91
CA GLY A 153 8.15 -16.79 12.21
C GLY A 153 8.70 -15.36 12.16
N THR A 154 9.48 -15.04 11.13
CA THR A 154 10.00 -13.69 10.90
C THR A 154 8.86 -12.71 10.66
N PHE A 155 7.87 -13.06 9.83
CA PHE A 155 6.68 -12.24 9.65
C PHE A 155 5.89 -12.03 10.95
N ALA A 156 5.76 -13.05 11.79
CA ALA A 156 5.10 -12.93 13.09
C ALA A 156 5.84 -11.94 14.01
N ILE A 157 7.17 -11.99 14.03
CA ILE A 157 8.01 -11.06 14.80
C ILE A 157 7.88 -9.65 14.23
N LEU A 158 8.01 -9.47 12.91
CA LEU A 158 7.84 -8.17 12.26
C LEU A 158 6.47 -7.56 12.59
N ALA A 159 5.41 -8.36 12.53
CA ALA A 159 4.07 -7.93 12.90
C ALA A 159 3.96 -7.56 14.39
N ALA A 160 4.58 -8.33 15.29
CA ALA A 160 4.58 -8.06 16.73
C ALA A 160 5.28 -6.73 17.07
N PHE A 161 6.33 -6.35 16.33
CA PHE A 161 7.04 -5.09 16.49
C PHE A 161 6.48 -3.94 15.64
N GLY A 162 5.39 -4.16 14.89
CA GLY A 162 4.76 -3.13 14.06
C GLY A 162 5.55 -2.76 12.80
N TYR A 163 6.46 -3.60 12.35
CA TYR A 163 7.12 -3.43 11.06
C TYR A 163 6.16 -3.75 9.90
N SER A 164 6.38 -3.07 8.77
CA SER A 164 5.62 -3.28 7.55
C SER A 164 6.35 -4.18 6.56
N ILE A 165 5.60 -4.83 5.68
CA ILE A 165 6.17 -5.51 4.51
C ILE A 165 6.53 -4.44 3.48
N ASN A 166 7.81 -4.25 3.24
CA ASN A 166 8.34 -3.32 2.26
C ASN A 166 9.59 -3.88 1.59
N THR A 167 10.15 -3.15 0.63
CA THR A 167 11.30 -3.59 -0.15
C THR A 167 12.52 -3.94 0.72
N LEU A 168 12.77 -3.22 1.82
CA LEU A 168 13.90 -3.49 2.71
C LEU A 168 13.70 -4.78 3.51
N THR A 169 12.52 -4.96 4.11
CA THR A 169 12.23 -6.19 4.89
C THR A 169 12.22 -7.42 4.00
N MET A 170 11.74 -7.28 2.76
CA MET A 170 11.74 -8.38 1.80
C MET A 170 13.15 -8.71 1.29
N PHE A 171 14.01 -7.72 1.05
CA PHE A 171 15.43 -7.99 0.73
C PHE A 171 16.14 -8.71 1.87
N GLY A 172 15.89 -8.30 3.11
CA GLY A 172 16.40 -9.01 4.29
C GLY A 172 15.97 -10.49 4.30
N MET A 173 14.72 -10.78 3.94
CA MET A 173 14.24 -12.17 3.83
C MET A 173 14.92 -12.96 2.72
N VAL A 174 15.16 -12.35 1.55
CA VAL A 174 15.88 -13.03 0.45
C VAL A 174 17.31 -13.38 0.88
N LEU A 175 18.02 -12.48 1.56
CA LEU A 175 19.36 -12.76 2.10
C LEU A 175 19.32 -13.83 3.20
N ALA A 176 18.30 -13.78 4.07
CA ALA A 176 18.14 -14.73 5.16
C ALA A 176 17.93 -16.16 4.69
N ILE A 177 17.36 -16.40 3.49
CA ILE A 177 17.19 -17.77 2.96
C ILE A 177 18.54 -18.48 2.82
N GLY A 178 19.58 -17.80 2.33
CA GLY A 178 20.91 -18.41 2.20
C GLY A 178 21.48 -18.82 3.55
N LEU A 179 21.45 -17.89 4.51
CA LEU A 179 21.99 -18.10 5.86
C LEU A 179 21.21 -19.18 6.63
N LEU A 180 19.89 -19.20 6.51
CA LEU A 180 19.01 -20.16 7.16
C LEU A 180 19.26 -21.60 6.69
N VAL A 181 19.42 -21.76 5.37
CA VAL A 181 19.48 -23.09 4.80
C VAL A 181 20.79 -23.76 5.21
N ASP A 182 21.90 -23.03 5.25
CA ASP A 182 23.22 -23.53 5.67
C ASP A 182 23.16 -24.31 7.00
N ASP A 183 22.47 -23.80 8.03
CA ASP A 183 22.32 -24.50 9.31
C ASP A 183 21.59 -25.84 9.16
N ALA A 184 20.51 -25.85 8.38
CA ALA A 184 19.74 -27.06 8.10
C ALA A 184 20.52 -28.06 7.23
N ILE A 185 21.40 -27.58 6.35
CA ILE A 185 22.31 -28.42 5.56
C ILE A 185 23.27 -29.14 6.49
N VAL A 186 23.98 -28.40 7.35
CA VAL A 186 24.99 -28.97 8.26
C VAL A 186 24.39 -30.05 9.14
N VAL A 187 23.16 -29.83 9.63
CA VAL A 187 22.44 -30.84 10.41
C VAL A 187 22.18 -32.11 9.60
N VAL A 188 21.57 -31.99 8.42
CA VAL A 188 21.17 -33.14 7.60
C VAL A 188 22.39 -33.91 7.10
N GLU A 189 23.42 -33.19 6.66
CA GLU A 189 24.68 -33.78 6.19
C GLU A 189 25.40 -34.52 7.32
N ASN A 190 25.47 -33.94 8.52
CA ASN A 190 26.13 -34.60 9.64
C ASN A 190 25.37 -35.84 10.10
N VAL A 191 24.03 -35.81 10.08
CA VAL A 191 23.21 -37.01 10.37
C VAL A 191 23.44 -38.10 9.34
N GLU A 192 23.43 -37.78 8.04
CA GLU A 192 23.70 -38.73 6.97
C GLU A 192 25.12 -39.33 7.07
N ARG A 193 26.12 -38.50 7.40
CA ARG A 193 27.50 -38.96 7.66
C ARG A 193 27.55 -39.98 8.80
N VAL A 194 26.95 -39.66 9.95
CA VAL A 194 26.91 -40.57 11.11
C VAL A 194 26.14 -41.86 10.80
N MET A 195 25.03 -41.76 10.05
CA MET A 195 24.27 -42.93 9.60
C MET A 195 25.10 -43.85 8.69
N MET A 196 25.91 -43.28 7.79
CA MET A 196 26.74 -44.05 6.85
C MET A 196 27.99 -44.64 7.52
N GLU A 197 28.70 -43.85 8.33
CA GLU A 197 29.95 -44.25 8.99
C GLU A 197 29.71 -45.24 10.15
N ASP A 198 28.80 -44.90 11.06
CA ASP A 198 28.56 -45.69 12.27
C ASP A 198 27.45 -46.74 12.11
N LYS A 199 26.74 -46.73 10.97
CA LYS A 199 25.61 -47.64 10.65
C LYS A 199 24.51 -47.65 11.72
N LEU A 200 24.29 -46.50 12.36
CA LEU A 200 23.28 -46.32 13.39
C LEU A 200 21.89 -46.07 12.77
N PRO A 201 20.81 -46.45 13.46
CA PRO A 201 19.45 -46.09 13.04
C PRO A 201 19.26 -44.55 13.08
N PRO A 202 18.34 -43.98 12.28
CA PRO A 202 18.19 -42.53 12.12
C PRO A 202 18.07 -41.74 13.42
N ARG A 203 17.36 -42.30 14.41
CA ARG A 203 17.18 -41.64 15.71
C ARG A 203 18.48 -41.53 16.49
N GLU A 204 19.21 -42.64 16.64
CA GLU A 204 20.49 -42.67 17.37
C GLU A 204 21.56 -41.84 16.66
N ALA A 205 21.56 -41.87 15.32
CA ALA A 205 22.43 -41.02 14.52
C ALA A 205 22.12 -39.53 14.71
N THR A 206 20.86 -39.15 14.84
CA THR A 206 20.44 -37.77 15.11
C THR A 206 20.88 -37.32 16.51
N GLU A 207 20.71 -38.16 17.53
CA GLU A 207 21.14 -37.87 18.91
C GLU A 207 22.68 -37.69 18.97
N LYS A 208 23.43 -38.59 18.34
CA LYS A 208 24.90 -38.50 18.25
C LYS A 208 25.35 -37.27 17.45
N SER A 209 24.73 -37.01 16.31
CA SER A 209 25.02 -35.84 15.46
C SER A 209 24.82 -34.53 16.21
N MET A 210 23.68 -34.36 16.89
CA MET A 210 23.37 -33.14 17.65
C MET A 210 24.38 -32.87 18.75
N SER A 211 24.88 -33.91 19.44
CA SER A 211 25.92 -33.75 20.45
C SER A 211 27.25 -33.20 19.91
N GLN A 212 27.52 -33.35 18.60
CA GLN A 212 28.72 -32.85 17.94
C GLN A 212 28.58 -31.41 17.45
N ILE A 213 27.42 -31.06 16.88
CA ILE A 213 27.25 -29.80 16.13
C ILE A 213 26.46 -28.73 16.88
N GLN A 214 25.77 -29.05 17.98
CA GLN A 214 24.93 -28.08 18.69
C GLN A 214 25.69 -26.81 19.11
N GLY A 215 26.90 -26.95 19.66
CA GLY A 215 27.72 -25.80 20.05
C GLY A 215 28.15 -24.93 18.87
N ALA A 216 28.43 -25.55 17.71
CA ALA A 216 28.80 -24.84 16.49
C ALA A 216 27.59 -24.06 15.91
N LEU A 217 26.42 -24.69 15.85
CA LEU A 217 25.19 -24.07 15.33
C LEU A 217 24.77 -22.85 16.17
N VAL A 218 24.79 -22.98 17.51
CA VAL A 218 24.49 -21.84 18.39
C VAL A 218 25.55 -20.74 18.25
N GLY A 219 26.82 -21.12 18.07
CA GLY A 219 27.90 -20.16 17.85
C GLY A 219 27.73 -19.34 16.57
N ILE A 220 27.34 -19.98 15.46
CA ILE A 220 27.07 -19.32 14.19
C ILE A 220 25.87 -18.38 14.32
N ALA A 221 24.79 -18.82 14.97
CA ALA A 221 23.58 -18.02 15.13
C ALA A 221 23.73 -16.77 16.02
N MET A 222 24.79 -16.70 16.85
CA MET A 222 25.07 -15.55 17.72
C MET A 222 25.96 -14.47 17.06
N VAL A 223 26.50 -14.73 15.87
CA VAL A 223 27.36 -13.80 15.10
C VAL A 223 26.53 -13.04 14.08
#